data_AF-A0A6G2G2K8-F1
#
_entry.id   AF-A0A6G2G2K8-F1
#
_cell.length_a   1.000
_cell.length_b   1.000
_cell.length_c   1.000
_cell.angle_alpha   90.00
_cell.angle_beta   90.00
_cell.angle_gamma   90.00
#
_symmetry.space_group_name_H-M   'P 1'
#
loop_
_entity.id
_entity.type
_entity.pdbx_description
1 polymer ?
#
loop_
_entity_poly.entity_id
_entity_poly.type
_entity_poly.pdbx_seq_one_letter_code
_entity_poly.pdbx_strand_id
1 'polypeptide(L)'
;ADGERVVAGPVAFPTLPENAEDLPHILDVDDRTPDDEAVTEATADRLRADAEAAIASGDDERIRHLLDVTYDVELWAARDVDVTEVRSRLDAELDD
;
A
#
# COMPACT_ATOMS: atom_id res chain seq x y z
N ALA A 1 -34.75 10.32 -11.40
CA ALA A 1 -33.78 11.29 -11.93
C ALA A 1 -32.52 11.12 -11.12
N ASP A 2 -31.44 10.65 -11.74
CA ASP A 2 -30.11 10.69 -11.14
C ASP A 2 -29.55 12.09 -11.38
N GLY A 3 -29.54 12.90 -10.32
CA GLY A 3 -28.88 14.20 -10.32
C GLY A 3 -27.38 14.00 -10.09
N GLU A 4 -26.59 14.91 -10.65
CA GLU A 4 -25.15 14.98 -10.41
C GLU A 4 -24.85 15.09 -8.91
N ARG A 5 -23.97 14.23 -8.41
CA ARG A 5 -23.60 14.17 -6.99
C ARG A 5 -22.25 14.85 -6.80
N VAL A 6 -22.20 15.79 -5.87
CA VAL A 6 -20.97 16.49 -5.47
C VAL A 6 -20.55 16.06 -4.07
N VAL A 7 -19.23 15.90 -3.87
CA VAL A 7 -18.58 15.64 -2.59
C VAL A 7 -17.68 16.82 -2.25
N ALA A 8 -17.55 17.09 -0.95
CA ALA A 8 -16.66 18.11 -0.44
C ALA A 8 -15.20 17.79 -0.83
N GLY A 9 -14.54 18.71 -1.53
CA GLY A 9 -13.13 18.57 -1.90
C GLY A 9 -12.18 18.73 -0.70
N PRO A 10 -10.89 18.41 -0.86
CA PRO A 10 -9.91 18.41 0.24
C PRO A 10 -9.72 19.76 0.94
N VAL A 11 -10.13 20.87 0.30
CA VAL A 11 -10.08 22.23 0.88
C VAL A 11 -11.35 22.64 1.63
N ALA A 12 -12.39 21.80 1.65
CA ALA A 12 -13.69 22.12 2.22
C ALA A 12 -13.73 21.98 3.75
N PHE A 13 -12.73 22.52 4.44
CA PHE A 13 -12.70 22.57 5.90
C PHE A 13 -13.73 23.57 6.41
N PRO A 14 -14.64 23.19 7.33
CA PRO A 14 -15.60 24.12 7.95
C PRO A 14 -14.90 25.24 8.74
N THR A 15 -13.71 24.95 9.28
CA THR A 15 -12.79 25.88 9.90
C THR A 15 -11.38 25.36 9.65
N LEU A 16 -10.47 26.24 9.26
CA LEU A 16 -9.09 25.84 8.99
C LEU A 16 -8.40 25.39 10.30
N PRO A 17 -7.72 24.23 10.31
CA PRO A 17 -6.95 23.81 11.47
C PRO A 17 -5.76 24.76 11.72
N GLU A 18 -5.22 24.73 12.93
CA GLU A 18 -3.95 25.40 13.21
C GLU A 18 -2.87 24.89 12.25
N ASN A 19 -2.06 25.80 11.70
CA ASN A 19 -1.03 25.53 10.68
C ASN A 19 -1.55 25.11 9.29
N ALA A 20 -2.80 25.46 8.94
CA ALA A 20 -3.36 25.23 7.60
C ALA A 20 -2.84 26.19 6.50
N GLU A 21 -1.95 27.12 6.84
CA GLU A 21 -1.47 28.19 5.94
C GLU A 21 -0.82 27.64 4.66
N ASP A 22 -0.24 26.44 4.73
CA ASP A 22 0.46 25.81 3.62
C ASP A 22 -0.41 24.84 2.80
N LEU A 23 -1.64 24.53 3.25
CA LEU A 23 -2.55 23.63 2.51
C LEU A 23 -2.79 24.08 1.06
N PRO A 24 -3.02 25.38 0.76
CA PRO A 24 -3.16 25.81 -0.62
C PRO A 24 -1.93 25.51 -1.47
N HIS A 25 -0.73 25.65 -0.91
CA HIS A 25 0.53 25.39 -1.62
C HIS A 25 0.82 23.90 -1.80
N ILE A 26 0.48 23.07 -0.80
CA ILE A 26 0.55 21.60 -0.89
C ILE A 26 -0.40 21.07 -1.98
N LEU A 27 -1.56 21.72 -2.14
CA LEU A 27 -2.59 21.29 -3.08
C LEU A 27 -2.50 21.99 -4.47
N ASP A 28 -1.65 23.00 -4.64
CA ASP A 28 -1.37 23.69 -5.91
C ASP A 28 -0.27 22.98 -6.74
N VAL A 29 -0.11 21.68 -6.52
CA VAL A 29 0.79 20.83 -7.30
C VAL A 29 0.00 20.11 -8.38
N ASP A 30 0.62 19.92 -9.56
CA ASP A 30 0.01 19.11 -10.61
C ASP A 30 -0.25 17.68 -10.10
N ASP A 31 -1.46 17.17 -10.34
CA ASP A 31 -1.78 15.77 -10.11
C ASP A 31 -0.85 14.88 -10.91
N ARG A 32 -0.24 13.91 -10.23
CA ARG A 32 0.59 12.88 -10.84
C ARG A 32 0.00 11.53 -10.52
N THR A 33 -0.37 10.79 -11.55
CA THR A 33 -0.75 9.38 -11.41
C THR A 33 0.53 8.55 -11.57
N PRO A 34 0.96 7.80 -10.54
CA PRO A 34 2.03 6.84 -10.71
C PRO A 34 1.66 5.82 -11.79
N ASP A 35 2.67 5.21 -12.40
CA ASP A 35 2.44 4.03 -13.23
C ASP A 35 2.06 2.87 -12.31
N ASP A 36 0.76 2.57 -12.26
CA ASP A 36 0.16 1.53 -11.43
C ASP A 36 0.80 0.15 -11.65
N GLU A 37 1.18 -0.16 -12.89
CA GLU A 37 1.82 -1.44 -13.24
C GLU A 37 3.23 -1.48 -12.66
N ALA A 38 4.01 -0.42 -12.86
CA ALA A 38 5.37 -0.31 -12.32
C ALA A 38 5.39 -0.34 -10.79
N VAL A 39 4.43 0.32 -10.13
CA VAL A 39 4.33 0.31 -8.66
C VAL A 39 3.93 -1.07 -8.14
N THR A 40 3.00 -1.75 -8.80
CA THR A 40 2.57 -3.10 -8.43
C THR A 40 3.72 -4.10 -8.55
N GLU A 41 4.43 -4.08 -9.68
CA GLU A 41 5.59 -4.96 -9.93
C GLU A 41 6.70 -4.72 -8.90
N ALA A 42 7.09 -3.46 -8.69
CA ALA A 42 8.13 -3.11 -7.72
C ALA A 42 7.77 -3.50 -6.28
N THR A 43 6.48 -3.45 -5.94
CA THR A 43 5.99 -3.88 -4.62
C THR A 43 6.09 -5.39 -4.47
N ALA A 44 5.66 -6.15 -5.49
CA ALA A 44 5.72 -7.61 -5.49
C ALA A 44 7.16 -8.12 -5.41
N ASP A 45 8.07 -7.52 -6.17
CA ASP A 45 9.49 -7.90 -6.17
C ASP A 45 10.15 -7.62 -4.82
N ARG A 46 9.83 -6.48 -4.21
CA ARG A 46 10.35 -6.16 -2.87
C ARG A 46 9.80 -7.11 -1.82
N LEU A 47 8.52 -7.46 -1.88
CA LEU A 47 7.92 -8.43 -0.97
C LEU A 47 8.61 -9.80 -1.06
N ARG A 48 8.88 -10.28 -2.28
CA ARG A 48 9.61 -11.55 -2.50
C ARG A 48 11.02 -11.49 -1.91
N ALA A 49 11.77 -10.44 -2.20
CA ALA A 49 13.14 -10.28 -1.70
C ALA A 49 13.20 -10.20 -0.17
N ASP A 50 12.27 -9.44 0.44
CA ASP A 50 12.18 -9.31 1.88
C ASP A 50 11.78 -10.64 2.55
N ALA A 51 10.87 -11.40 1.94
CA ALA A 51 10.47 -12.73 2.41
C ALA A 51 11.64 -13.71 2.39
N GLU A 52 12.39 -13.77 1.29
CA GLU A 52 13.59 -14.61 1.18
C GLU A 52 14.65 -14.25 2.23
N ALA A 53 14.88 -12.95 2.44
CA ALA A 53 15.84 -12.47 3.44
C ALA A 53 15.40 -12.85 4.87
N ALA A 54 14.11 -12.68 5.19
CA ALA A 54 13.56 -13.00 6.50
C ALA A 54 13.68 -14.50 6.81
N ILE A 55 13.26 -15.35 5.87
CA ILE A 55 13.38 -16.82 5.97
C ILE A 55 14.85 -17.23 6.14
N ALA A 56 15.74 -16.72 5.29
CA ALA A 56 17.17 -17.06 5.38
C ALA A 56 17.81 -16.64 6.70
N SER A 57 17.29 -15.61 7.36
CA SER A 57 17.76 -15.14 8.67
C SER A 57 17.09 -15.82 9.87
N GLY A 58 16.00 -16.56 9.66
CA GLY A 58 15.19 -17.14 10.74
C GLY A 58 14.53 -16.07 11.63
N ASP A 59 14.17 -14.91 11.06
CA ASP A 59 13.53 -13.81 11.80
C ASP A 59 12.01 -13.98 11.78
N ASP A 60 11.48 -14.79 12.72
CA ASP A 60 10.05 -15.07 12.78
C ASP A 60 9.17 -13.82 12.96
N GLU A 61 9.67 -12.78 13.64
CA GLU A 61 8.91 -11.54 13.81
C GLU A 61 8.73 -10.86 12.45
N ARG A 62 9.81 -10.79 11.67
CA ARG A 62 9.75 -10.27 10.30
C ARG A 62 8.92 -11.17 9.39
N ILE A 63 8.98 -12.50 9.53
CA ILE A 63 8.18 -13.44 8.73
C ILE A 63 6.68 -13.22 9.00
N ARG A 64 6.26 -13.12 10.27
CA ARG A 64 4.85 -12.81 10.62
C ARG A 64 4.40 -11.46 10.06
N HIS A 65 5.25 -10.44 10.17
CA HIS A 65 4.93 -9.13 9.60
C HIS A 65 4.75 -9.19 8.08
N LEU A 66 5.64 -9.87 7.37
CA LEU A 66 5.55 -10.01 5.91
C LEU A 66 4.34 -10.86 5.49
N LEU A 67 3.91 -11.82 6.32
CA LEU A 67 2.68 -12.58 6.09
C LEU A 67 1.46 -11.65 6.08
N ASP A 68 1.34 -10.75 7.05
CA ASP A 68 0.29 -9.72 7.07
C ASP A 68 0.37 -8.81 5.85
N VAL A 69 1.59 -8.38 5.47
CA VAL A 69 1.81 -7.53 4.29
C VAL A 69 1.34 -8.20 3.00
N THR A 70 1.34 -9.54 2.89
CA THR A 70 0.77 -10.20 1.70
C THR A 70 -0.71 -9.86 1.49
N TYR A 71 -1.48 -9.71 2.57
CA TYR A 71 -2.89 -9.34 2.49
C TYR A 71 -3.08 -7.85 2.19
N ASP A 72 -2.22 -6.99 2.75
CA ASP A 72 -2.22 -5.57 2.41
C ASP A 72 -1.90 -5.36 0.92
N VAL A 73 -0.92 -6.10 0.39
CA VAL A 73 -0.54 -6.01 -1.03
C VAL A 73 -1.69 -6.45 -1.93
N GLU A 74 -2.39 -7.54 -1.64
CA GLU A 74 -3.59 -7.94 -2.40
C GLU A 74 -4.74 -6.92 -2.30
N LEU A 75 -4.89 -6.25 -1.15
CA LEU A 75 -5.94 -5.27 -0.94
C LEU A 75 -5.68 -3.94 -1.65
N TRP A 76 -4.43 -3.49 -1.66
CA TRP A 76 -4.06 -2.14 -2.08
C TRP A 76 -3.39 -2.07 -3.46
N ALA A 77 -2.92 -3.19 -4.01
CA ALA A 77 -2.35 -3.19 -5.35
C ALA A 77 -3.40 -2.73 -6.37
N ALA A 78 -2.96 -1.89 -7.32
CA ALA A 78 -3.83 -1.39 -8.38
C ALA A 78 -4.31 -2.51 -9.33
N ARG A 79 -3.66 -3.68 -9.28
CA ARG A 79 -3.98 -4.89 -10.06
C ARG A 79 -4.00 -6.12 -9.17
N ASP A 80 -4.68 -7.17 -9.64
CA ASP A 80 -4.64 -8.50 -9.04
C ASP A 80 -3.20 -9.05 -9.10
N VAL A 81 -2.42 -8.77 -8.06
CA VAL A 81 -1.07 -9.27 -7.88
C VAL A 81 -1.14 -10.59 -7.13
N ASP A 82 -0.61 -11.65 -7.74
CA ASP A 82 -0.58 -12.96 -7.09
C ASP A 82 0.65 -13.05 -6.17
N VAL A 83 0.39 -13.04 -4.86
CA VAL A 83 1.38 -13.23 -3.80
C VAL A 83 1.14 -14.52 -3.01
N THR A 84 0.28 -15.41 -3.53
CA THR A 84 -0.14 -16.65 -2.86
C THR A 84 1.05 -17.57 -2.57
N GLU A 85 2.01 -17.64 -3.49
CA GLU A 85 3.23 -18.45 -3.31
C GLU A 85 4.09 -17.90 -2.16
N VAL A 86 4.30 -16.58 -2.11
CA VAL A 86 5.07 -15.93 -1.03
C VAL A 86 4.40 -16.16 0.31
N ARG A 87 3.08 -15.93 0.37
CA ARG A 87 2.26 -16.19 1.57
C ARG A 87 2.41 -17.62 2.06
N SER A 88 2.25 -18.59 1.16
CA SER A 88 2.34 -20.02 1.50
C SER A 88 3.72 -20.39 2.05
N ARG A 89 4.78 -19.78 1.53
CA ARG A 89 6.15 -20.02 2.00
C ARG A 89 6.42 -19.41 3.37
N LEU A 90 5.92 -18.19 3.63
CA LEU A 90 6.02 -17.54 4.94
C LEU A 90 5.23 -18.30 6.01
N ASP A 91 4.01 -18.76 5.67
CA ASP A 91 3.16 -19.56 6.56
C ASP A 91 3.81 -20.90 6.92
N ALA A 92 4.35 -21.60 5.93
CA ALA A 92 5.07 -22.86 6.14
C ALA A 92 6.29 -22.71 7.08
N GLU A 93 7.05 -21.62 6.96
CA GLU A 93 8.21 -21.38 7.83
C GLU A 93 7.81 -21.12 9.29
N LEU A 94 6.61 -20.59 9.55
CA LEU A 94 6.11 -20.35 10.91
C LEU A 94 5.50 -21.62 11.56
N ASP A 95 5.15 -22.61 10.75
CA ASP A 95 4.53 -23.87 11.17
C ASP A 95 5.56 -25.01 11.43
N ASP A 96 6.82 -24.84 11.03
CA ASP A 96 7.96 -25.76 11.29
C ASP A 96 8.54 -25.63 12.71
#